data_AF-A0A7C9VQP9-F1
#
_entry.id   AF-A0A7C9VQP9-F1
#
_cell.length_a   1.000
_cell.length_b   1.000
_cell.length_c   1.000
_cell.angle_alpha   90.00
_cell.angle_beta   90.00
_cell.angle_gamma   90.00
#
_symmetry.space_group_name_H-M   'P 1'
#
loop_
_entity.id
_entity.type
_entity.pdbx_description
1 polymer ?
#
loop_
_entity_poly.entity_id
_entity_poly.type
_entity_poly.pdbx_seq_one_letter_code
_entity_poly.pdbx_strand_id
1 'polypeptide(L)' 'MSKAKFTEADVKRAVKGVIDGGGIVANVEIWPDGRISITVKEDRRPPLDPEDDPAVSRRLL' A
#
# COMPACT_ATOMS: atom_id res chain seq x y z
N MET A 1 -9.65 18.26 25.97
CA MET A 1 -8.61 17.42 25.35
C MET A 1 -8.43 17.89 23.91
N SER A 2 -7.24 18.38 23.55
CA SER A 2 -6.96 18.79 22.17
C SER A 2 -6.83 17.51 21.32
N LYS A 3 -7.72 17.30 20.34
CA LYS A 3 -7.54 16.23 19.36
C LYS A 3 -6.19 16.47 18.68
N ALA A 4 -5.27 15.53 18.76
CA ALA A 4 -4.00 15.62 18.04
C ALA A 4 -4.32 15.80 16.55
N LYS A 5 -4.00 16.98 16.02
CA LYS A 5 -4.18 17.27 14.59
C LYS A 5 -3.04 16.60 13.86
N PHE A 6 -3.35 15.67 12.97
CA PHE A 6 -2.32 15.15 12.08
C PHE A 6 -1.73 16.28 11.23
N THR A 7 -0.42 16.21 11.04
CA THR A 7 0.34 17.17 10.25
C THR A 7 0.59 16.65 8.85
N GLU A 8 1.02 17.52 7.94
CA GLU A 8 1.47 17.10 6.60
C GLU A 8 2.60 16.04 6.68
N ALA A 9 3.46 16.11 7.71
CA ALA A 9 4.54 15.14 7.91
C ALA A 9 3.99 13.73 8.24
N ASP A 10 2.90 13.65 9.01
CA ASP A 10 2.25 12.38 9.34
C ASP A 10 1.63 11.75 8.09
N VAL A 11 0.97 12.56 7.25
CA VAL A 11 0.40 12.12 5.96
C VAL A 11 1.50 11.57 5.05
N LYS A 12 2.62 12.31 4.90
CA LYS A 12 3.76 11.88 4.09
C LYS A 12 4.35 10.56 4.57
N ARG A 13 4.48 10.37 5.88
CA ARG A 13 4.99 9.12 6.47
C ARG A 13 4.07 7.93 6.15
N ALA A 14 2.75 8.11 6.29
CA ALA A 14 1.78 7.07 6.01
C ALA A 14 1.77 6.69 4.51
N VAL A 15 1.75 7.68 3.61
CA VAL A 15 1.83 7.46 2.16
C VAL A 15 3.12 6.74 1.77
N LYS A 16 4.26 7.14 2.35
CA LYS A 16 5.54 6.47 2.10
C LYS A 16 5.50 4.99 2.52
N GLY A 17 4.92 4.68 3.69
CA GLY A 17 4.79 3.30 4.16
C GLY A 17 3.99 2.40 3.21
N VAL A 18 2.94 2.94 2.59
CA VAL A 18 2.17 2.21 1.56
C VAL A 18 3.02 1.93 0.33
N ILE A 19 3.74 2.94 -0.18
CA ILE A 19 4.57 2.82 -1.39
C ILE A 19 5.74 1.85 -1.15
N ASP A 20 6.42 1.95 0.00
CA ASP A 20 7.50 1.04 0.38
C ASP A 20 7.00 -0.41 0.49
N GLY A 21 5.75 -0.61 0.91
CA GLY A 21 5.08 -1.91 0.95
C GLY A 21 4.60 -2.42 -0.42
N GLY A 22 4.89 -1.72 -1.51
CA GLY A 22 4.47 -2.08 -2.87
C GLY A 22 2.99 -1.77 -3.17
N GLY A 23 2.29 -1.09 -2.27
CA GLY A 23 0.93 -0.63 -2.48
C GLY A 23 0.89 0.69 -3.26
N ILE A 24 -0.26 0.97 -3.88
CA ILE A 24 -0.49 2.23 -4.59
C ILE A 24 -1.52 3.03 -3.81
N VAL A 25 -1.19 4.27 -3.46
CA VAL A 25 -2.17 5.18 -2.84
C VAL A 25 -3.10 5.71 -3.92
N ALA A 26 -4.40 5.53 -3.72
CA ALA A 26 -5.45 5.95 -4.65
C ALA A 26 -6.12 7.27 -4.26
N ASN A 27 -6.33 7.51 -2.97
CA ASN A 27 -6.92 8.75 -2.48
C ASN A 27 -6.42 9.04 -1.06
N VAL A 28 -6.31 10.33 -0.72
CA VAL A 28 -6.04 10.83 0.63
C VAL A 28 -7.05 11.93 0.94
N GLU A 29 -7.86 11.72 1.98
CA GLU A 29 -8.83 12.69 2.48
C GLU A 29 -8.42 13.18 3.87
N ILE A 30 -8.47 14.49 4.07
CA ILE A 30 -8.15 15.14 5.34
C ILE A 30 -9.32 16.00 5.74
N TRP A 31 -9.90 15.73 6.91
CA TRP A 31 -11.04 16.50 7.43
C TRP A 31 -10.59 17.65 8.34
N PRO A 32 -11.37 18.75 8.44
CA PRO A 32 -11.06 19.89 9.31
C PRO A 32 -10.94 19.54 10.79
N ASP A 33 -11.55 18.43 11.23
CA ASP A 33 -11.47 17.93 12.60
C ASP A 33 -10.17 17.16 12.90
N GLY A 34 -9.28 17.06 11.90
CA GLY A 34 -7.98 16.41 12.01
C GLY A 34 -8.03 14.90 11.82
N ARG A 35 -9.07 14.33 11.18
CA ARG A 35 -9.05 12.93 10.72
C ARG A 35 -8.37 12.82 9.35
N ILE A 36 -7.75 11.68 9.07
CA ILE A 36 -7.19 11.32 7.77
C ILE A 36 -7.74 9.95 7.33
N SER A 37 -8.08 9.81 6.06
CA SER A 37 -8.35 8.53 5.40
C SER A 37 -7.42 8.38 4.21
N ILE A 38 -6.85 7.19 4.06
CA ILE A 38 -5.97 6.84 2.94
C ILE A 38 -6.55 5.60 2.28
N THR A 39 -6.97 5.74 1.03
CA THR A 39 -7.43 4.62 0.22
C THR A 39 -6.25 4.06 -0.55
N VAL A 40 -5.98 2.78 -0.38
CA VAL A 40 -4.91 2.06 -1.09
C VAL A 40 -5.53 1.12 -2.13
N LYS A 41 -4.96 1.11 -3.34
CA LYS A 41 -5.20 0.11 -4.36
C LYS A 41 -4.17 -0.99 -4.18
N GLU A 42 -4.66 -2.18 -3.86
CA GLU A 42 -3.87 -3.40 -3.92
C GLU A 42 -3.77 -3.78 -5.40
N ASP A 43 -2.63 -3.48 -6.03
CA ASP A 43 -2.27 -4.11 -7.29
C ASP A 43 -1.80 -5.51 -6.94
N ARG A 44 -2.77 -6.39 -6.64
CA ARG A 44 -2.50 -7.83 -6.55
C ARG A 44 -2.05 -8.25 -7.93
N ARG A 45 -0.74 -8.18 -8.18
CA ARG A 45 -0.11 -9.22 -8.98
C ARG A 45 -0.58 -10.52 -8.33
N PRO A 46 -1.27 -11.41 -9.06
CA PRO A 46 -1.59 -12.70 -8.50
C PRO A 46 -0.28 -13.26 -7.92
N PRO A 47 -0.30 -13.85 -6.71
CA PRO A 47 0.85 -14.64 -6.30
C PRO A 47 1.13 -15.57 -7.48
N LEU A 48 2.32 -15.45 -8.07
CA LEU A 48 2.77 -16.43 -9.05
C LEU A 48 2.66 -17.76 -8.33
N ASP A 49 1.68 -18.57 -8.73
CA ASP A 49 1.63 -19.94 -8.26
C ASP A 49 3.00 -20.54 -8.59
N PRO A 50 3.67 -21.23 -7.66
CA PRO A 50 5.02 -21.77 -7.88
C PRO A 50 5.07 -22.79 -9.03
N GLU A 51 3.92 -23.17 -9.60
CA GLU A 51 3.79 -24.02 -10.78
C GLU A 51 4.00 -23.26 -12.11
N ASP A 52 3.96 -21.93 -12.11
CA ASP A 52 4.25 -21.05 -13.26
C ASP A 52 5.73 -20.62 -13.32
N ASP A 53 6.61 -21.27 -12.55
CA ASP A 53 8.05 -21.08 -12.68
C ASP A 53 8.59 -21.89 -13.88
N PRO A 54 9.02 -21.25 -14.99
CA PRO A 54 9.58 -21.95 -16.15
C PRO A 54 10.87 -22.71 -15.82
N ALA A 55 11.49 -22.47 -14.65
CA ALA A 55 12.62 -23.26 -14.16
C ALA A 55 12.19 -24.66 -13.67
N VAL A 56 10.95 -24.83 -13.21
CA VAL A 56 10.44 -26.13 -12.74
C VAL A 56 10.02 -27.02 -13.91
N SER A 57 9.36 -26.47 -14.94
CA SER A 57 8.96 -27.23 -16.12
C SER A 57 10.13 -27.87 -16.88
N ARG A 58 11.34 -27.30 -16.79
CA ARG A 58 12.52 -27.84 -17.46
C ARG A 58 13.18 -29.01 -16.73
N ARG A 59 12.76 -29.32 -15.49
CA ARG A 59 13.32 -30.43 -14.70
C ARG A 59 12.47 -31.70 -14.75
N LEU A 60 11.29 -31.64 -15.37
CA LEU A 60 10.34 -32.75 -15.52
C LEU A 60 10.22 -33.27 -16.96
N LEU A 61 11.01 -32.75 -17.91
CA LEU A 61 11.15 -33.25 -19.28
C LEU A 61 12.46 -34.02 -19.46
#